data_AF-D9PFF1-F1
#
_entry.id   AF-D9PFF1-F1
#
_cell.length_a   1.000
_cell.length_b   1.000
_cell.length_c   1.000
_cell.angle_alpha   90.00
_cell.angle_beta   90.00
_cell.angle_gamma   90.00
#
_symmetry.space_group_name_H-M   'P 1'
#
loop_
_entity.id
_entity.type
_entity.pdbx_description
1 polymer ?
#
loop_
_entity_poly.entity_id
_entity_poly.type
_entity_poly.pdbx_seq_one_letter_code
_entity_poly.pdbx_strand_id
1 'polypeptide(L)'
;MSQPPLNQDPVALARIADAIADPGWCVSPDFLSVDQVVALRSEAEALRAQGAFRPAGIGRGQGLSVDPQVRSDQIHWVDSEP
;
A
#
# COMPACT_ATOMS: atom_id res chain seq x y z
N MET A 1 -3.89 27.38 10.64
CA MET A 1 -3.12 26.77 9.54
C MET A 1 -3.35 25.27 9.63
N SER A 2 -3.95 24.63 8.63
CA SER A 2 -4.10 23.17 8.64
C SER A 2 -2.72 22.54 8.46
N GLN A 3 -2.36 21.61 9.34
CA GLN A 3 -1.12 20.86 9.23
C GLN A 3 -1.16 19.98 7.97
N PRO A 4 -0.10 19.93 7.16
CA PRO A 4 -0.04 19.02 6.01
C PRO A 4 -0.14 17.56 6.46
N PRO A 5 -0.66 16.65 5.62
CA PRO A 5 -0.63 15.22 5.91
C PRO A 5 0.82 14.75 6.11
N LEU A 6 1.05 13.72 6.94
CA LEU A 6 2.40 13.30 7.33
C LEU A 6 3.25 12.85 6.14
N ASN A 7 2.63 12.32 5.08
CA ASN A 7 3.33 11.99 3.83
C ASN A 7 3.93 13.20 3.09
N GLN A 8 3.67 14.42 3.55
CA GLN A 8 4.23 15.68 3.03
C GLN A 8 5.01 16.46 4.10
N ASP A 9 5.11 15.96 5.33
CA ASP A 9 5.87 16.59 6.41
C ASP A 9 7.31 16.05 6.44
N PRO A 10 8.34 16.85 6.08
CA PRO A 10 9.73 16.39 6.04
C PRO A 10 10.24 15.91 7.41
N VAL A 11 9.72 16.44 8.52
CA VAL A 11 10.11 15.99 9.86
C VAL A 11 9.50 14.63 10.17
N ALA A 12 8.26 14.39 9.75
CA ALA A 12 7.63 13.07 9.87
C ALA A 12 8.35 12.02 9.02
N LEU A 13 8.70 12.37 7.77
CA LEU A 13 9.44 11.49 6.87
C LEU A 13 10.83 11.14 7.41
N ALA A 14 11.54 12.09 8.02
CA ALA A 14 12.82 11.83 8.67
C ALA A 14 12.68 10.81 9.82
N ARG A 15 11.66 10.95 10.68
CA ARG A 15 11.40 9.98 11.76
C ARG A 15 11.10 8.57 11.23
N ILE A 16 10.37 8.47 10.11
CA ILE A 16 10.10 7.18 9.47
C ILE A 16 11.42 6.56 8.95
N ALA A 17 12.27 7.36 8.31
CA ALA A 17 13.57 6.91 7.82
C ALA A 17 14.47 6.40 8.97
N ASP A 18 14.54 7.14 10.08
CA ASP A 18 15.31 6.74 11.26
C ASP A 18 14.79 5.41 11.83
N ALA A 19 13.47 5.24 11.96
CA ALA A 19 12.88 4.00 12.48
C ALA A 19 13.08 2.80 11.54
N ILE A 20 13.09 3.02 10.22
CA ILE A 20 13.45 1.99 9.24
C ILE A 20 14.94 1.63 9.34
N ALA A 21 15.81 2.58 9.67
CA ALA A 21 17.23 2.30 9.87
C ALA A 21 17.48 1.50 11.16
N ASP A 22 16.83 1.87 12.27
CA ASP A 22 16.84 1.15 13.54
C ASP A 22 15.55 1.53 14.31
N PRO A 23 14.63 0.59 14.59
CA PRO A 23 14.80 -0.86 14.70
C PRO A 23 14.51 -1.70 13.44
N GLY A 24 14.37 -1.10 12.26
CA GLY A 24 14.06 -1.83 11.02
C GLY A 24 12.57 -1.84 10.65
N TRP A 25 11.73 -1.12 11.39
CA TRP A 25 10.29 -1.00 11.13
C TRP A 25 9.73 0.29 11.72
N CYS A 26 8.61 0.76 11.17
CA CYS A 26 7.93 1.97 11.64
C CYS A 26 6.41 1.79 11.54
N VAL A 27 5.67 2.33 12.52
CA VAL A 27 4.22 2.53 12.43
C VAL A 27 3.96 4.03 12.53
N SER A 28 3.39 4.62 11.47
CA SER A 28 2.98 6.02 11.45
C SER A 28 1.46 6.10 11.25
N PRO A 29 0.68 6.29 12.34
CA PRO A 29 -0.74 6.61 12.24
C PRO A 29 -0.93 7.89 11.39
N ASP A 30 -2.09 8.03 10.76
CA ASP A 30 -2.48 9.25 10.02
C ASP A 30 -1.49 9.68 8.93
N PHE A 31 -0.81 8.70 8.30
CA PHE A 31 0.18 8.97 7.25
C PHE A 31 -0.42 9.70 6.04
N LEU A 32 -1.62 9.26 5.65
CA LEU A 32 -2.45 9.89 4.63
C LEU A 32 -3.57 10.67 5.30
N SER A 33 -4.05 11.73 4.63
CA SER A 33 -5.28 12.39 5.06
C SER A 33 -6.48 11.46 4.92
N VAL A 34 -7.55 11.73 5.68
CA VAL A 34 -8.81 10.99 5.57
C VAL A 34 -9.33 10.98 4.13
N ASP A 35 -9.26 12.13 3.44
CA ASP A 35 -9.72 12.25 2.05
C ASP A 35 -8.90 11.36 1.09
N GLN A 36 -7.58 11.28 1.29
CA GLN A 36 -6.72 10.39 0.51
C GLN A 36 -7.06 8.92 0.75
N VAL A 37 -7.31 8.52 2.00
CA VAL A 37 -7.71 7.15 2.34
C VAL A 37 -9.06 6.79 1.71
N VAL A 38 -10.03 7.72 1.76
CA VAL A 38 -11.35 7.53 1.13
C VAL A 38 -11.20 7.36 -0.38
N ALA A 39 -10.40 8.20 -1.05
CA ALA A 39 -10.18 8.12 -2.49
C ALA A 39 -9.56 6.77 -2.90
N LEU A 40 -8.50 6.33 -2.22
CA LEU A 40 -7.85 5.03 -2.48
C LEU A 40 -8.82 3.86 -2.29
N ARG A 41 -9.67 3.92 -1.25
CA ARG A 41 -10.68 2.91 -1.01
C ARG A 41 -11.71 2.85 -2.15
N SER A 42 -12.23 3.99 -2.58
CA SER A 42 -13.20 4.05 -3.68
C SER A 42 -12.63 3.50 -4.99
N GLU A 43 -11.37 3.80 -5.30
CA GLU A 43 -10.68 3.25 -6.47
C GLU A 43 -10.53 1.72 -6.37
N ALA A 44 -10.07 1.20 -5.23
CA ALA A 44 -9.94 -0.23 -5.01
C ALA A 44 -11.29 -0.97 -5.10
N GLU A 45 -12.37 -0.38 -4.59
CA GLU A 45 -13.73 -0.92 -4.72
C GLU A 45 -14.19 -0.94 -6.18
N ALA A 46 -13.92 0.11 -6.95
CA ALA A 46 -14.25 0.18 -8.38
C ALA A 46 -13.49 -0.88 -9.20
N LEU A 47 -12.18 -1.01 -8.99
CA LEU A 47 -11.34 -2.02 -9.64
C LEU A 47 -11.83 -3.45 -9.31
N ARG A 48 -12.24 -3.68 -8.06
CA ARG A 48 -12.79 -4.97 -7.65
C ARG A 48 -14.14 -5.26 -8.29
N ALA A 49 -15.02 -4.27 -8.40
CA ALA A 49 -16.29 -4.40 -9.13
C ALA A 49 -16.08 -4.71 -10.61
N GLN A 50 -14.98 -4.23 -11.20
CA GLN A 50 -14.58 -4.51 -12.58
C GLN A 50 -13.86 -5.87 -12.76
N GLY A 51 -13.63 -6.62 -11.68
CA GLY A 51 -12.94 -7.91 -11.74
C GLY A 51 -11.43 -7.80 -11.98
N ALA A 52 -10.82 -6.64 -11.73
CA ALA A 52 -9.40 -6.40 -12.01
C ALA A 52 -8.43 -7.11 -11.04
N PHE A 53 -8.95 -7.61 -9.91
CA PHE A 53 -8.18 -8.31 -8.89
C PHE A 53 -8.03 -9.80 -9.25
N ARG A 54 -6.84 -10.36 -8.95
CA ARG A 54 -6.52 -11.77 -9.18
C ARG A 54 -5.89 -12.42 -7.94
N PRO A 55 -5.98 -13.75 -7.76
CA PRO A 55 -5.27 -14.44 -6.69
C PRO A 55 -3.78 -14.11 -6.70
N ALA A 56 -3.22 -13.81 -5.53
CA ALA A 56 -1.83 -13.46 -5.43
C ALA A 56 -0.90 -14.68 -5.57
N GLY A 57 0.22 -14.48 -6.28
CA GLY A 57 1.25 -15.50 -6.43
C GLY A 57 2.32 -15.45 -5.33
N ILE A 58 3.03 -16.55 -5.17
CA ILE A 58 4.25 -16.72 -4.37
C ILE A 58 5.43 -17.09 -5.28
N GLY A 59 6.65 -16.76 -4.88
CA GLY A 59 7.86 -17.01 -5.69
C GLY A 59 8.15 -15.91 -6.73
N ARG A 60 9.16 -16.14 -7.58
CA ARG A 60 9.65 -15.19 -8.59
C ARG A 60 10.03 -15.92 -9.87
N GLY A 61 9.92 -15.23 -11.01
CA GLY A 61 10.31 -15.77 -12.32
C GLY A 61 9.58 -17.09 -12.63
N GLN A 62 10.34 -18.11 -13.01
CA GLN A 62 9.79 -19.45 -13.31
C GLN A 62 9.22 -20.17 -12.08
N GLY A 63 9.54 -19.71 -10.86
CA GLY A 63 9.01 -20.25 -9.61
C GLY A 63 7.72 -19.56 -9.12
N LEU A 64 7.08 -18.73 -9.95
CA LEU A 64 5.82 -18.08 -9.59
C LEU A 64 4.67 -19.10 -9.61
N SER A 65 3.96 -19.26 -8.50
CA SER A 65 2.78 -20.11 -8.37
C SER A 65 1.70 -19.48 -7.50
N VAL A 66 0.46 -19.98 -7.57
CA VAL A 66 -0.63 -19.57 -6.68
C VAL A 66 -0.85 -20.70 -5.67
N ASP A 67 -0.63 -20.40 -4.39
CA ASP A 67 -0.86 -21.33 -3.28
C ASP A 67 -1.68 -20.66 -2.16
N PRO A 68 -2.99 -20.95 -2.09
CA PRO A 68 -3.89 -20.41 -1.07
C PRO A 68 -3.53 -20.80 0.37
N GLN A 69 -2.70 -21.83 0.59
CA GLN A 69 -2.24 -22.20 1.93
C GLN A 69 -1.14 -21.25 2.43
N VAL A 70 -0.45 -20.57 1.53
CA VAL A 70 0.57 -19.56 1.86
C VAL A 70 -0.04 -18.15 1.88
N ARG A 71 -0.85 -17.80 0.89
CA ARG A 71 -1.59 -16.53 0.86
C ARG A 71 -2.87 -16.64 0.04
N SER A 72 -3.97 -16.11 0.57
CA SER A 72 -5.32 -16.23 0.00
C SER A 72 -5.92 -14.90 -0.46
N ASP A 73 -5.14 -13.81 -0.40
CA ASP A 73 -5.57 -12.49 -0.82
C ASP A 73 -5.62 -12.36 -2.35
N GLN A 74 -6.44 -11.41 -2.81
CA GLN A 74 -6.46 -10.99 -4.21
C GLN A 74 -5.73 -9.65 -4.32
N ILE A 75 -4.94 -9.51 -5.39
CA ILE A 75 -4.15 -8.30 -5.66
C ILE A 75 -4.44 -7.75 -7.05
N HIS A 76 -4.21 -6.45 -7.18
CA HIS A 76 -4.12 -5.74 -8.45
C HIS A 76 -2.86 -4.87 -8.40
N TRP A 77 -2.05 -4.89 -9.46
CA TRP A 77 -0.89 -4.01 -9.56
C TRP A 77 -1.35 -2.67 -10.09
N VAL A 78 -1.01 -1.58 -9.41
CA VAL A 78 -1.35 -0.22 -9.82
C VAL A 78 -0.16 0.33 -10.60
N ASP A 79 -0.41 0.81 -11.82
CA ASP A 79 0.59 1.45 -12.66
C ASP A 79 0.47 2.97 -12.58
N SER A 80 1.55 3.68 -12.92
CA SER A 80 1.60 5.15 -12.86
C SER A 80 1.05 5.83 -14.13
N GLU A 81 0.75 5.04 -15.16
CA GLU A 81 0.22 5.50 -16.45
C GLU A 81 -1.25 5.04 -16.61
N PRO A 82 -2.11 5.87 -17.25
CA PRO A 82 -3.50 5.51 -17.55
C PRO A 82 -3.64 4.47 -18.68
#